data_AF-A0A166BK44-F1
#
_entry.id   AF-A0A166BK44-F1
#
_cell.length_a   1.000
_cell.length_b   1.000
_cell.length_c   1.000
_cell.angle_alpha   90.00
_cell.angle_beta   90.00
_cell.angle_gamma   90.00
#
_symmetry.space_group_name_H-M   'P 1'
#
loop_
_entity.id
_entity.type
_entity.pdbx_description
1 polymer ?
#
loop_
_entity_poly.entity_id
_entity_poly.type
_entity_poly.pdbx_seq_one_letter_code
_entity_poly.pdbx_strand_id
1 'polypeptide(L)'
;MSNEVNPFSPAPAPATALGRYRMLSARAGVRVSPLCLGAMSIGDQWAKIGMGAMDKESSFKLLDAFYDAGGNFIDTANNYQQETSEMFIGEWMETRGNRDEMVIATKVWFNLNCLLSALADRLSRLHIELPHAMDHMGALTLTGSVLE
;
A
#
# COMPACT_ATOMS: atom_id res chain seq x y z
N MET A 1 3.64 -23.60 36.42
CA MET A 1 2.77 -22.50 36.89
C MET A 1 2.32 -21.74 35.65
N SER A 2 1.16 -22.11 35.12
CA SER A 2 0.55 -21.43 33.97
C SER A 2 0.08 -20.05 34.42
N ASN A 3 0.61 -18.99 33.84
CA ASN A 3 0.07 -17.65 34.00
C ASN A 3 -1.34 -17.64 33.39
N GLU A 4 -2.37 -17.58 34.23
CA GLU A 4 -3.73 -17.31 33.76
C GLU A 4 -3.81 -15.83 33.34
N VAL A 5 -3.93 -15.60 32.04
CA VAL A 5 -4.14 -14.26 31.49
C VAL A 5 -5.59 -13.88 31.73
N ASN A 6 -5.83 -12.95 32.65
CA ASN A 6 -7.18 -12.42 32.91
C ASN A 6 -7.71 -11.70 31.66
N PRO A 7 -8.82 -12.17 31.05
CA PRO A 7 -9.35 -11.65 29.79
C PRO A 7 -9.91 -10.23 29.88
N PHE A 8 -10.10 -9.69 31.08
CA PHE A 8 -10.58 -8.33 31.31
C PHE A 8 -9.46 -7.34 31.66
N SER A 9 -8.20 -7.77 31.61
CA SER A 9 -7.07 -6.87 31.80
C SER A 9 -7.02 -5.85 30.65
N PRO A 10 -6.74 -4.57 30.92
CA PRO A 10 -6.56 -3.59 29.85
C PRO A 10 -5.49 -4.06 28.86
N ALA A 11 -5.71 -3.79 27.57
CA ALA A 11 -4.72 -4.08 26.55
C ALA A 11 -3.37 -3.43 26.91
N PRO A 12 -2.24 -4.13 26.72
CA PRO A 12 -0.92 -3.56 26.93
C PRO A 12 -0.75 -2.25 26.16
N ALA A 13 0.01 -1.31 26.73
CA ALA A 13 0.35 -0.09 26.01
C ALA A 13 1.14 -0.44 24.73
N PRO A 14 0.91 0.29 23.62
CA PRO A 14 1.63 0.03 22.38
C PRO A 14 3.13 0.25 22.57
N ALA A 15 3.93 -0.61 21.92
CA ALA A 15 5.39 -0.57 22.02
C ALA A 15 5.99 0.76 21.53
N THR A 16 5.35 1.40 20.54
CA THR A 16 5.74 2.71 20.03
C THR A 16 4.56 3.67 19.92
N ALA A 17 4.84 4.92 19.58
CA ALA A 17 3.80 5.92 19.31
C ALA A 17 2.94 5.60 18.08
N LEU A 18 3.42 4.77 17.13
CA LEU A 18 2.65 4.41 15.94
C LEU A 18 1.39 3.60 16.28
N GLY A 19 1.48 2.71 17.27
CA GLY A 19 0.33 1.93 17.75
C GLY A 19 -0.75 2.73 18.50
N ARG A 20 -0.61 4.07 18.63
CA ARG A 20 -1.65 4.94 19.18
C ARG A 20 -2.54 5.48 18.06
N TYR A 21 -3.48 4.66 17.61
CA TYR A 21 -4.33 5.01 16.49
C TYR A 21 -5.27 6.19 16.77
N ARG A 22 -5.48 6.99 15.73
CA ARG A 22 -6.36 8.16 15.71
C ARG A 22 -7.47 7.95 14.69
N MET A 23 -8.62 8.56 14.92
CA MET A 23 -9.66 8.55 13.88
C MET A 23 -9.18 9.35 12.67
N LEU A 24 -9.28 8.75 11.49
CA LEU A 24 -8.85 9.37 10.24
C LEU A 24 -9.66 10.64 9.93
N SER A 25 -10.96 10.63 10.24
CA SER A 25 -11.86 11.78 10.08
C SER A 25 -13.01 11.69 11.08
N ALA A 26 -13.58 12.83 11.48
CA ALA A 26 -14.77 12.86 12.32
C ALA A 26 -15.98 12.12 11.71
N ARG A 27 -15.97 11.90 10.39
CA ARG A 27 -17.04 11.22 9.64
C ARG A 27 -16.67 9.79 9.24
N ALA A 28 -15.45 9.33 9.50
CA ALA A 28 -14.98 8.01 9.13
C ALA A 28 -14.63 7.22 10.40
N GLY A 29 -15.22 6.03 10.57
CA GLY A 29 -14.92 5.12 11.69
C GLY A 29 -13.55 4.45 11.61
N VAL A 30 -12.73 4.81 10.62
CA VAL A 30 -11.41 4.20 10.38
C VAL A 30 -10.38 4.79 11.34
N ARG A 31 -9.61 3.91 11.97
CA ARG A 31 -8.51 4.28 12.87
C ARG A 31 -7.16 3.99 12.20
N VAL A 32 -6.32 5.01 12.16
CA VAL A 32 -4.99 4.96 11.53
C VAL A 32 -3.90 5.35 12.51
N SER A 33 -2.71 4.81 12.30
CA SER A 33 -1.46 5.25 12.89
C SER A 33 -1.25 6.75 12.65
N PRO A 34 -0.60 7.46 13.59
CA PRO A 34 -0.42 8.91 13.51
C PRO A 34 0.50 9.34 12.35
N LEU A 35 1.25 8.41 11.75
CA LEU A 35 2.08 8.63 10.56
C LEU A 35 1.67 7.64 9.47
N CYS A 36 1.57 8.15 8.25
CA CYS A 36 1.32 7.34 7.05
C CYS A 36 2.65 7.02 6.37
N LEU A 37 2.85 5.76 5.98
CA LEU A 37 4.02 5.34 5.21
C LEU A 37 3.76 5.56 3.71
N GLY A 38 4.48 6.51 3.12
CA GLY A 38 4.45 6.73 1.67
C GLY A 38 5.28 5.69 0.92
N ALA A 39 4.65 4.93 0.03
CA ALA A 39 5.25 3.83 -0.72
C ALA A 39 5.97 4.24 -2.02
N MET A 40 6.22 5.54 -2.24
CA MET A 40 6.83 6.02 -3.49
C MET A 40 8.20 5.38 -3.81
N SER A 41 8.94 4.96 -2.77
CA SER A 41 10.25 4.31 -2.91
C SER A 41 10.17 2.78 -2.93
N ILE A 42 8.99 2.18 -2.72
CA ILE A 42 8.77 0.73 -2.71
C ILE A 42 8.60 0.28 -4.17
N GLY A 43 9.60 -0.45 -4.69
CA GLY A 43 9.63 -0.93 -6.07
C GLY A 43 10.97 -0.66 -6.75
N ASP A 44 11.18 -1.31 -7.89
CA ASP A 44 12.49 -1.46 -8.52
C ASP A 44 12.63 -0.82 -9.90
N GLN A 45 11.55 -0.30 -10.49
CA GLN A 45 11.54 0.13 -11.89
C GLN A 45 12.17 1.50 -12.12
N TRP A 46 12.14 2.41 -11.14
CA TRP A 46 12.71 3.74 -11.25
C TRP A 46 14.23 3.79 -11.05
N ALA A 47 14.87 2.67 -10.68
CA ALA A 47 16.32 2.50 -10.74
C ALA A 47 16.88 2.93 -12.10
N LYS A 48 16.18 2.53 -13.17
CA LYS A 48 16.58 2.72 -14.57
C LYS A 48 16.59 4.19 -14.99
N ILE A 49 15.88 5.06 -14.26
CA ILE A 49 15.77 6.51 -14.54
C ILE A 49 16.45 7.37 -13.46
N GLY A 50 17.20 6.76 -12.53
CA GLY A 50 17.96 7.49 -11.50
C GLY A 50 17.13 8.10 -10.37
N MET A 51 15.84 7.74 -10.25
CA MET A 51 14.91 8.29 -9.24
C MET A 51 14.80 7.41 -7.98
N GLY A 52 15.77 6.49 -7.79
CA GLY A 52 15.81 5.57 -6.66
C GLY A 52 14.99 4.29 -6.88
N ALA A 53 15.42 3.22 -6.23
CA ALA A 53 14.74 1.94 -6.22
C ALA A 53 15.03 1.23 -4.90
N MET A 54 14.06 0.43 -4.47
CA MET A 54 14.21 -0.50 -3.36
C MET A 54 13.92 -1.89 -3.88
N ASP A 55 14.86 -2.81 -3.67
CA ASP A 55 14.63 -4.20 -3.99
C ASP A 55 13.48 -4.76 -3.12
N LYS A 56 12.93 -5.89 -3.56
CA LYS A 56 11.80 -6.52 -2.90
C LYS A 56 12.12 -6.90 -1.46
N GLU A 57 13.32 -7.41 -1.20
CA GLU A 57 13.75 -7.80 0.14
C GLU A 57 13.81 -6.61 1.10
N SER A 58 14.42 -5.49 0.69
CA SER A 58 14.47 -4.29 1.53
C SER A 58 13.08 -3.65 1.69
N SER A 59 12.24 -3.72 0.65
CA SER A 59 10.84 -3.28 0.72
C SER A 59 10.08 -4.03 1.80
N PHE A 60 10.22 -5.37 1.83
CA PHE A 60 9.56 -6.21 2.84
C PHE A 60 10.12 -5.94 4.23
N LYS A 61 11.44 -5.76 4.37
CA LYS A 61 12.05 -5.37 5.65
C LYS A 61 11.53 -4.02 6.17
N LEU A 62 11.34 -3.04 5.29
CA LEU A 62 10.77 -1.74 5.64
C LEU A 62 9.31 -1.88 6.09
N LEU A 63 8.52 -2.66 5.36
CA LEU A 63 7.10 -2.89 5.68
C LEU A 63 6.95 -3.66 6.99
N ASP A 64 7.76 -4.70 7.22
CA ASP A 64 7.83 -5.46 8.47
C ASP A 64 8.20 -4.52 9.64
N ALA A 65 9.25 -3.70 9.49
CA ALA A 65 9.66 -2.77 10.54
C ALA A 65 8.58 -1.71 10.86
N PHE A 66 7.86 -1.23 9.85
CA PHE A 66 6.75 -0.30 10.05
C PHE A 66 5.58 -0.97 10.79
N TYR A 67 5.22 -2.18 10.38
CA TYR A 67 4.16 -2.97 10.99
C TYR A 67 4.48 -3.34 12.44
N ASP A 68 5.68 -3.84 12.71
CA ASP A 68 6.15 -4.22 14.05
C ASP A 68 6.21 -3.02 15.02
N ALA A 69 6.46 -1.83 14.49
CA ALA A 69 6.36 -0.60 15.28
C ALA A 69 4.91 -0.22 15.61
N GLY A 70 3.91 -0.88 15.03
CA GLY A 70 2.48 -0.58 15.16
C GLY A 70 1.97 0.39 14.10
N GLY A 71 2.63 0.47 12.95
CA GLY A 71 2.14 1.22 11.79
C GLY A 71 1.09 0.42 11.03
N ASN A 72 0.02 1.09 10.59
CA ASN A 72 -1.09 0.44 9.88
C ASN A 72 -1.61 1.21 8.67
N PHE A 73 -1.01 2.35 8.32
CA PHE A 73 -1.52 3.22 7.26
C PHE A 73 -0.47 3.42 6.17
N ILE A 74 -0.72 2.86 4.99
CA ILE A 74 0.18 2.94 3.83
C ILE A 74 -0.50 3.69 2.70
N ASP A 75 0.25 4.59 2.07
CA ASP A 75 -0.15 5.39 0.93
C ASP A 75 0.65 5.01 -0.32
N THR A 76 -0.05 4.60 -1.38
CA THR A 76 0.53 4.19 -2.67
C THR A 76 -0.18 4.90 -3.84
N ALA A 77 0.21 4.57 -5.06
CA ALA A 77 -0.44 5.03 -6.29
C ALA A 77 -0.17 4.06 -7.44
N ASN A 78 -1.09 4.00 -8.41
CA ASN A 78 -0.98 3.16 -9.59
C ASN A 78 0.29 3.44 -10.42
N ASN A 79 0.79 4.68 -10.41
CA ASN A 79 1.97 5.07 -11.18
C ASN A 79 3.30 4.88 -10.44
N TYR A 80 3.29 4.53 -9.15
CA TYR A 80 4.53 4.36 -8.38
C TYR A 80 5.30 3.15 -8.89
N GLN A 81 6.56 3.39 -9.26
CA GLN A 81 7.48 2.35 -9.73
C GLN A 81 6.91 1.50 -10.88
N GLN A 82 6.12 2.11 -11.78
CA GLN A 82 5.41 1.41 -12.87
C GLN A 82 4.59 0.21 -12.33
N GLU A 83 3.68 0.47 -11.39
CA GLU A 83 2.75 -0.51 -10.78
C GLU A 83 3.41 -1.49 -9.78
N THR A 84 4.73 -1.65 -9.79
CA THR A 84 5.42 -2.62 -8.91
C THR A 84 5.29 -2.32 -7.41
N SER A 85 5.06 -1.06 -7.03
CA SER A 85 4.78 -0.68 -5.64
C SER A 85 3.56 -1.40 -5.07
N GLU A 86 2.44 -1.39 -5.81
CA GLU A 86 1.19 -2.03 -5.36
C GLU A 86 1.33 -3.55 -5.35
N MET A 87 2.07 -4.12 -6.31
CA MET A 87 2.36 -5.56 -6.34
C MET A 87 3.16 -6.00 -5.10
N PHE A 88 4.21 -5.27 -4.73
CA PHE A 88 5.04 -5.63 -3.57
C PHE A 88 4.27 -5.50 -2.25
N ILE A 89 3.46 -4.45 -2.09
CA ILE A 89 2.62 -4.27 -0.90
C ILE A 89 1.55 -5.37 -0.81
N GLY A 90 0.90 -5.70 -1.93
CA GLY A 90 -0.09 -6.76 -2.01
C GLY A 90 0.49 -8.12 -1.63
N GLU A 91 1.62 -8.49 -2.23
CA GLU A 91 2.30 -9.75 -1.94
C GLU A 91 2.81 -9.82 -0.49
N TRP A 92 3.32 -8.71 0.04
CA TRP A 92 3.74 -8.62 1.44
C TRP A 92 2.57 -8.89 2.38
N MET A 93 1.42 -8.23 2.18
CA MET A 93 0.24 -8.44 3.04
C MET A 93 -0.30 -9.88 2.96
N GLU A 94 -0.32 -10.47 1.76
CA GLU A 94 -0.73 -11.86 1.57
C GLU A 94 0.21 -12.82 2.30
N THR A 95 1.52 -12.60 2.17
CA THR A 95 2.55 -13.44 2.81
C THR A 95 2.53 -13.34 4.34
N ARG A 96 2.18 -12.18 4.90
CA ARG A 96 2.09 -11.96 6.36
C ARG A 96 0.71 -12.27 6.93
N GLY A 97 -0.32 -12.35 6.10
CA GLY A 97 -1.70 -12.58 6.54
C GLY A 97 -2.27 -11.42 7.36
N ASN A 98 -1.76 -10.20 7.18
CA ASN A 98 -2.10 -9.03 8.00
C ASN A 98 -3.03 -8.03 7.27
N ARG A 99 -3.64 -8.41 6.14
CA ARG A 99 -4.44 -7.51 5.31
C ARG A 99 -5.52 -6.79 6.12
N ASP A 100 -6.21 -7.49 7.02
CA ASP A 100 -7.34 -6.94 7.79
C ASP A 100 -6.91 -5.90 8.84
N GLU A 101 -5.62 -5.84 9.15
CA GLU A 101 -5.04 -4.89 10.10
C GLU A 101 -4.57 -3.60 9.42
N MET A 102 -4.51 -3.59 8.08
CA MET A 102 -3.91 -2.51 7.28
C MET A 102 -4.96 -1.62 6.61
N VAL A 103 -4.67 -0.31 6.61
CA VAL A 103 -5.38 0.71 5.85
C VAL A 103 -4.51 1.12 4.67
N ILE A 104 -5.00 0.87 3.46
CA ILE A 104 -4.28 1.20 2.22
C ILE A 104 -5.01 2.34 1.51
N ALA A 105 -4.30 3.44 1.29
CA ALA A 105 -4.73 4.52 0.41
C ALA A 105 -4.03 4.36 -0.93
N THR A 106 -4.80 4.32 -2.03
CA THR A 106 -4.23 4.38 -3.38
C THR A 106 -4.80 5.55 -4.16
N LYS A 107 -3.98 6.08 -5.07
CA LYS A 107 -4.34 7.14 -6.00
C LYS A 107 -4.34 6.56 -7.39
N VAL A 108 -5.41 6.81 -8.13
CA VAL A 108 -5.47 6.48 -9.54
C VAL A 108 -5.42 7.78 -10.32
N TRP A 109 -4.38 7.90 -11.12
CA TRP A 109 -4.30 8.91 -12.16
C TRP A 109 -4.14 8.25 -13.52
N PHE A 110 -4.88 8.74 -14.49
CA PHE A 110 -4.86 8.23 -15.85
C PHE A 110 -3.57 8.66 -16.55
N ASN A 111 -2.50 7.88 -16.38
CA ASN A 111 -1.24 8.06 -17.10
C ASN A 111 -1.28 7.27 -18.41
N LEU A 112 -0.96 7.92 -19.54
CA LEU A 112 -0.79 7.25 -20.84
C LEU A 112 0.14 6.02 -20.74
N ASN A 113 1.13 6.05 -19.85
CA ASN A 113 2.02 4.90 -19.62
C ASN A 113 1.33 3.67 -19.01
N CYS A 114 0.32 3.84 -18.16
CA CYS A 114 -0.43 2.72 -17.57
C CYS A 114 -1.42 2.13 -18.61
N LEU A 115 -1.98 2.99 -19.46
CA LEU A 115 -2.70 2.53 -20.64
C LEU A 115 -1.76 1.81 -21.60
N LEU A 116 -0.56 2.34 -21.87
CA LEU A 116 0.45 1.70 -22.71
C LEU A 116 0.96 0.39 -22.14
N SER A 117 1.14 0.23 -20.82
CA SER A 117 1.54 -1.05 -20.19
C SER A 117 0.41 -2.08 -20.24
N ALA A 118 -0.80 -1.70 -19.82
CA ALA A 118 -1.97 -2.57 -19.85
C ALA A 118 -2.40 -2.94 -21.28
N LEU A 119 -2.32 -1.98 -22.21
CA LEU A 119 -2.51 -2.25 -23.63
C LEU A 119 -1.33 -3.02 -24.21
N ALA A 120 -0.06 -2.77 -23.87
CA ALA A 120 1.06 -3.59 -24.37
C ALA A 120 0.95 -5.05 -23.92
N ASP A 121 0.52 -5.33 -22.69
CA ASP A 121 0.25 -6.70 -22.23
C ASP A 121 -0.94 -7.34 -22.98
N ARG A 122 -1.96 -6.54 -23.32
CA ARG A 122 -3.15 -7.01 -24.06
C ARG A 122 -2.97 -7.08 -25.58
N LEU A 123 -2.10 -6.23 -26.14
CA LEU A 123 -1.77 -6.09 -27.56
C LEU A 123 -0.61 -7.01 -27.95
N SER A 124 0.33 -7.34 -27.05
CA SER A 124 1.28 -8.45 -27.27
C SER A 124 0.56 -9.79 -27.48
N ARG A 125 -0.66 -9.94 -26.94
CA ARG A 125 -1.56 -11.06 -27.20
C ARG A 125 -2.35 -10.95 -28.51
N LEU A 126 -2.39 -9.78 -29.17
CA LEU A 126 -3.31 -9.49 -30.28
C LEU A 126 -2.75 -8.72 -31.50
N HIS A 127 -1.47 -8.28 -31.52
CA HIS A 127 -0.78 -7.59 -32.63
C HIS A 127 -1.54 -6.42 -33.27
N ILE A 128 -1.89 -5.36 -32.52
CA ILE A 128 -2.51 -4.14 -33.06
C ILE A 128 -1.92 -2.90 -32.36
N GLU A 129 -1.74 -1.77 -33.07
CA GLU A 129 -1.36 -0.46 -32.48
C GLU A 129 -2.56 0.50 -32.48
N LEU A 130 -2.65 1.41 -31.50
CA LEU A 130 -3.70 2.45 -31.47
C LEU A 130 -3.20 3.84 -31.06
N PRO A 131 -3.85 4.92 -31.57
CA PRO A 131 -3.41 6.29 -31.44
C PRO A 131 -4.04 7.03 -30.23
N HIS A 132 -3.40 8.17 -29.96
CA HIS A 132 -3.70 9.24 -29.01
C HIS A 132 -5.16 9.43 -28.55
N ALA A 133 -5.35 9.49 -27.23
CA ALA A 133 -6.40 10.29 -26.58
C ALA A 133 -5.99 10.66 -25.16
N MET A 134 -5.87 11.96 -24.89
CA MET A 134 -5.74 12.58 -23.56
C MET A 134 -7.12 13.15 -23.18
N ASP A 135 -7.57 12.95 -21.94
CA ASP A 135 -7.75 14.05 -20.98
C ASP A 135 -8.50 13.62 -19.70
N HIS A 136 -7.87 13.95 -18.57
CA HIS A 136 -8.41 14.21 -17.23
C HIS A 136 -9.42 13.22 -16.58
N MET A 137 -8.94 12.46 -15.57
CA MET A 137 -9.66 12.20 -14.31
C MET A 137 -8.67 11.63 -13.25
N GLY A 138 -8.53 12.32 -12.11
CA GLY A 138 -7.80 11.82 -10.94
C GLY A 138 -8.79 11.45 -9.84
N ALA A 139 -8.81 10.18 -9.43
CA ALA A 139 -9.65 9.67 -8.35
C ALA A 139 -8.78 9.09 -7.23
N LEU A 140 -8.99 9.58 -6.00
CA LEU A 140 -8.42 9.03 -4.77
C LEU A 140 -9.37 7.94 -4.26
N THR A 141 -8.90 6.69 -4.16
CA THR A 141 -9.69 5.56 -3.66
C THR A 141 -9.09 5.06 -2.35
N LEU A 142 -9.82 5.22 -1.25
CA LEU A 142 -9.50 4.59 0.04
C LEU A 142 -10.24 3.24 0.10
N THR A 143 -9.53 2.12 0.02
CA THR A 143 -10.13 0.79 0.20
C THR A 143 -10.08 0.38 1.68
N GLY A 144 -11.12 0.77 2.42
CA GLY A 144 -11.43 0.13 3.71
C GLY A 144 -12.27 -1.12 3.46
N SER A 145 -11.63 -2.29 3.41
CA SER A 145 -12.35 -3.56 3.34
C SER A 145 -12.61 -4.08 4.74
N VAL A 146 -13.86 -3.96 5.19
CA VAL A 146 -14.47 -4.95 6.08
C VAL A 146 -15.06 -5.99 5.13
N LEU A 147 -14.41 -7.14 4.98
CA LEU A 147 -15.01 -8.30 4.34
C LEU A 147 -15.44 -9.23 5.47
N GLU A 148 -16.74 -9.44 5.60
CA GLU A 148 -17.32 -10.54 6.38
C GLU A 148 -16.93 -11.90 5.78
#